data_AF-A0A1V4YGZ3-F1
#
_entry.id   AF-A0A1V4YGZ3-F1
#
_cell.length_a   1.000
_cell.length_b   1.000
_cell.length_c   1.000
_cell.angle_alpha   90.00
_cell.angle_beta   90.00
_cell.angle_gamma   90.00
#
_symmetry.space_group_name_H-M   'P 1'
#
loop_
_entity.id
_entity.type
_entity.pdbx_description
1 polymer ?
#
loop_
_entity_poly.entity_id
_entity_poly.type
_entity_poly.pdbx_seq_one_letter_code
_entity_poly.pdbx_strand_id
1 'polypeptide(L)'
;MGCRGPKPKTLNVSCPNENCPDYGKISKGNIVANGTYKARGVRMHKYICRTCSKSFSSSSNTIFHDLRTDEKTILLALKMIVKGMSLRGTAEILEVKLDTVRGWLQKAAEHSEEVDKVLIKELNVDKVELDELWTFVQKKQFRKWSTNQKMKDGSG
;
A
#
# COMPACT_ATOMS: atom_id res chain seq x y z
N MET A 1 -21.40 -24.37 -25.29
CA MET A 1 -20.69 -23.85 -24.09
C MET A 1 -19.22 -23.71 -24.43
N GLY A 2 -18.62 -22.52 -24.27
CA GLY A 2 -17.19 -22.33 -24.60
C GLY A 2 -16.28 -23.06 -23.61
N CYS A 3 -15.25 -23.74 -24.13
CA CYS A 3 -14.22 -24.37 -23.31
C CYS A 3 -13.56 -23.30 -22.42
N ARG A 4 -13.62 -23.49 -21.10
CA ARG A 4 -12.88 -22.64 -20.17
C ARG A 4 -11.40 -22.88 -20.44
N GLY A 5 -10.67 -21.82 -20.83
CA GLY A 5 -9.22 -21.88 -21.02
C GLY A 5 -8.49 -22.39 -19.78
N PRO A 6 -7.22 -22.80 -19.92
CA PRO A 6 -6.43 -23.34 -18.82
C PRO A 6 -6.44 -22.40 -17.61
N LYS A 7 -6.65 -22.98 -16.42
CA LYS A 7 -6.66 -22.21 -15.16
C LYS A 7 -5.30 -21.49 -14.99
N PRO A 8 -5.29 -20.17 -14.71
CA PRO A 8 -4.05 -19.44 -14.47
C PRO A 8 -3.25 -20.09 -13.33
N LYS A 9 -1.94 -20.27 -13.51
CA LYS A 9 -1.04 -20.75 -12.46
C LYS A 9 -0.85 -19.63 -11.43
N THR A 10 -1.19 -19.88 -10.17
CA THR A 10 -1.09 -18.94 -9.03
C THR A 10 0.18 -19.14 -8.19
N LEU A 11 1.23 -19.72 -8.78
CA LEU A 11 2.38 -20.32 -8.08
C LEU A 11 3.12 -19.37 -7.12
N ASN A 12 3.14 -18.06 -7.38
CA ASN A 12 3.84 -17.08 -6.54
C ASN A 12 2.90 -16.11 -5.81
N VAL A 13 1.66 -16.52 -5.52
CA VAL A 13 0.68 -15.66 -4.84
C VAL A 13 0.40 -16.19 -3.45
N SER A 14 0.60 -15.36 -2.42
CA SER A 14 0.28 -15.66 -1.03
C SER A 14 -1.00 -14.95 -0.57
N CYS A 15 -1.59 -15.42 0.54
CA CYS A 15 -2.72 -14.73 1.14
C CYS A 15 -2.23 -13.44 1.84
N PRO A 16 -2.82 -12.26 1.56
CA PRO A 16 -2.45 -10.99 2.19
C PRO A 16 -3.09 -10.78 3.58
N ASN A 17 -3.99 -11.68 4.00
CA ASN A 17 -4.73 -11.53 5.24
C ASN A 17 -3.93 -12.05 6.43
N GLU A 18 -3.44 -11.17 7.31
CA GLU A 18 -2.67 -11.53 8.52
C GLU A 18 -3.42 -12.51 9.44
N ASN A 19 -4.75 -12.41 9.50
CA ASN A 19 -5.58 -13.32 10.29
C ASN A 19 -5.78 -14.69 9.63
N CYS A 20 -5.13 -14.96 8.48
CA CYS A 20 -5.24 -16.24 7.78
C CYS A 20 -4.19 -17.22 8.31
N PRO A 21 -4.55 -18.49 8.59
CA PRO A 21 -3.57 -19.54 8.92
C PRO A 21 -2.49 -19.77 7.84
N ASP A 22 -2.82 -19.39 6.60
CA ASP A 22 -1.95 -19.47 5.43
C ASP A 22 -1.47 -18.09 4.95
N TYR A 23 -1.42 -17.09 5.85
CA TYR A 23 -0.79 -15.80 5.58
C TYR A 23 0.68 -15.98 5.16
N GLY A 24 1.11 -15.27 4.12
CA GLY A 24 2.50 -15.25 3.65
C GLY A 24 3.04 -16.57 3.06
N LYS A 25 2.26 -17.67 3.10
CA LYS A 25 2.69 -18.98 2.59
C LYS A 25 2.41 -19.10 1.10
N ILE A 26 3.46 -19.31 0.31
CA ILE A 26 3.40 -19.52 -1.15
C ILE A 26 3.20 -21.03 -1.44
N SER A 27 2.65 -21.37 -2.60
CA SER A 27 2.55 -22.75 -3.11
C SER A 27 1.69 -23.74 -2.29
N LYS A 28 0.82 -23.28 -1.39
CA LYS A 28 -0.14 -24.14 -0.68
C LYS A 28 -1.37 -24.56 -1.52
N GLY A 29 -1.53 -24.02 -2.73
CA GLY A 29 -2.69 -24.29 -3.59
C GLY A 29 -4.02 -23.73 -3.08
N ASN A 30 -3.99 -22.96 -1.99
CA ASN A 30 -5.16 -22.31 -1.39
C ASN A 30 -5.62 -21.06 -2.18
N ILE A 31 -4.75 -20.49 -3.01
CA ILE A 31 -5.06 -19.29 -3.80
C ILE A 31 -5.55 -19.69 -5.21
N VAL A 32 -6.75 -19.24 -5.55
CA VAL A 32 -7.40 -19.51 -6.86
C VAL A 32 -7.66 -18.20 -7.59
N ALA A 33 -7.48 -18.18 -8.92
CA ALA A 33 -7.85 -17.04 -9.75
C ALA A 33 -9.38 -16.83 -9.74
N ASN A 34 -9.81 -15.60 -9.44
CA ASN A 34 -11.20 -15.16 -9.34
C ASN A 34 -11.54 -14.09 -10.42
N GLY A 35 -10.99 -14.29 -11.63
CA GLY A 35 -11.19 -13.41 -12.79
C GLY A 35 -10.14 -12.31 -12.95
N THR A 36 -10.41 -11.37 -13.86
CA THR A 36 -9.56 -10.21 -14.14
C THR A 36 -10.40 -8.95 -14.28
N TYR A 37 -9.82 -7.79 -13.97
CA TYR A 37 -10.43 -6.47 -14.21
C TYR A 37 -9.42 -5.54 -14.87
N LYS A 38 -9.88 -4.47 -15.50
CA LYS A 38 -9.00 -3.43 -16.05
C LYS A 38 -8.86 -2.30 -15.04
N ALA A 39 -7.63 -1.93 -14.70
CA ALA A 39 -7.30 -0.78 -13.89
C ALA A 39 -6.12 -0.04 -14.55
N ARG A 40 -6.23 1.29 -14.72
CA ARG A 40 -5.20 2.12 -15.37
C ARG A 40 -4.76 1.58 -16.76
N GLY A 41 -5.70 1.07 -17.54
CA GLY A 41 -5.42 0.46 -18.86
C GLY A 41 -4.78 -0.93 -18.82
N VAL A 42 -4.34 -1.41 -17.65
CA VAL A 42 -3.69 -2.71 -17.46
C VAL A 42 -4.70 -3.75 -16.96
N ARG A 43 -4.55 -5.00 -17.41
CA ARG A 43 -5.37 -6.13 -16.96
C ARG A 43 -4.80 -6.67 -15.63
N MET A 44 -5.55 -6.51 -14.56
CA MET A 44 -5.22 -6.98 -13.22
C MET A 44 -5.92 -8.30 -12.92
N HIS A 45 -5.25 -9.20 -12.19
CA HIS A 45 -5.83 -10.47 -11.76
C HIS A 45 -6.50 -10.32 -10.41
N LYS A 46 -7.65 -10.98 -10.22
CA LYS A 46 -8.27 -11.20 -8.92
C LYS A 46 -7.98 -12.63 -8.47
N TYR A 47 -7.78 -12.79 -7.18
CA TYR A 47 -7.54 -14.04 -6.49
C TYR A 47 -8.51 -14.18 -5.32
N ILE A 48 -8.77 -15.41 -4.92
CA ILE A 48 -9.50 -15.76 -3.71
C ILE A 48 -8.71 -16.79 -2.93
N CYS A 49 -8.54 -16.56 -1.63
CA CYS A 49 -7.99 -17.55 -0.72
C CYS A 49 -9.10 -18.49 -0.28
N ARG A 50 -8.96 -19.80 -0.50
CA ARG A 50 -9.94 -20.80 -0.05
C ARG A 50 -9.91 -21.06 1.46
N THR A 51 -8.81 -20.71 2.14
CA THR A 51 -8.67 -20.88 3.59
C THR A 51 -9.50 -19.84 4.37
N CYS A 52 -9.44 -18.57 3.96
CA CYS A 52 -10.12 -17.47 4.65
C CYS A 52 -11.23 -16.80 3.84
N SER A 53 -11.51 -17.29 2.62
CA SER A 53 -12.52 -16.78 1.69
C SER A 53 -12.35 -15.32 1.25
N LYS A 54 -11.26 -14.64 1.64
CA LYS A 54 -11.00 -13.26 1.23
C LYS A 54 -10.55 -13.22 -0.23
N SER A 55 -11.12 -12.26 -0.97
CA SER A 55 -10.71 -11.92 -2.33
C SER A 55 -9.69 -10.78 -2.29
N PHE A 56 -8.70 -10.85 -3.17
CA PHE A 56 -7.64 -9.87 -3.31
C PHE A 56 -7.18 -9.79 -4.78
N SER A 57 -6.35 -8.84 -5.14
CA SER A 57 -5.84 -8.62 -6.50
C SER A 57 -4.34 -8.88 -6.60
N SER A 58 -3.81 -8.96 -7.81
CA SER A 58 -2.37 -9.06 -8.07
C SER A 58 -1.55 -7.89 -7.52
N SER A 59 -2.18 -6.74 -7.29
CA SER A 59 -1.55 -5.59 -6.63
C SER A 59 -1.93 -5.47 -5.16
N SER A 60 -2.72 -6.39 -4.60
CA SER A 60 -3.01 -6.36 -3.17
C SER A 60 -1.73 -6.69 -2.41
N ASN A 61 -1.34 -5.78 -1.52
CA ASN A 61 -0.04 -5.66 -0.84
C ASN A 61 0.99 -4.76 -1.49
N THR A 62 0.69 -4.04 -2.57
CA THR A 62 1.55 -2.93 -3.00
C THR A 62 1.04 -1.61 -2.47
N ILE A 63 1.96 -0.67 -2.22
CA ILE A 63 1.64 0.72 -1.80
C ILE A 63 0.66 1.39 -2.78
N PHE A 64 0.67 0.94 -4.04
CA PHE A 64 -0.16 1.48 -5.12
C PHE A 64 -1.56 0.88 -5.19
N HIS A 65 -1.89 -0.08 -4.31
CA HIS A 65 -3.20 -0.70 -4.28
C HIS A 65 -4.31 0.33 -4.02
N ASP A 66 -5.31 0.31 -4.91
CA ASP A 66 -6.49 1.17 -4.86
C ASP A 66 -6.22 2.70 -4.96
N LEU A 67 -5.04 3.10 -5.46
CA LEU A 67 -4.80 4.50 -5.79
C LEU A 67 -5.22 4.78 -7.24
N ARG A 68 -5.88 5.91 -7.49
CA ARG A 68 -6.20 6.37 -8.86
C ARG A 68 -5.05 7.15 -9.51
N THR A 69 -4.12 7.62 -8.70
CA THR A 69 -2.96 8.41 -9.12
C THR A 69 -1.86 7.52 -9.68
N ASP A 70 -1.08 8.06 -10.61
CA ASP A 70 0.08 7.38 -11.17
C ASP A 70 1.13 7.08 -10.09
N GLU A 71 1.81 5.94 -10.26
CA GLU A 71 2.85 5.46 -9.36
C GLU A 71 4.01 6.46 -9.23
N LYS A 72 4.44 7.07 -10.34
CA LYS A 72 5.55 8.01 -10.36
C LYS A 72 5.24 9.26 -9.55
N THR A 73 4.01 9.75 -9.60
CA THR A 73 3.58 10.92 -8.83
C THR A 73 3.63 10.65 -7.33
N ILE A 74 3.22 9.46 -6.90
CA ILE A 74 3.23 9.05 -5.49
C ILE A 74 4.69 8.92 -5.00
N LEU A 75 5.54 8.25 -5.78
CA LEU A 75 6.96 8.10 -5.46
C LEU A 75 7.68 9.46 -5.39
N LEU A 76 7.38 10.36 -6.32
CA LEU A 76 7.92 11.72 -6.30
C LEU A 76 7.44 12.50 -5.06
N ALA A 77 6.16 12.37 -4.69
CA ALA A 77 5.63 12.97 -3.46
C ALA A 77 6.40 12.51 -2.23
N LEU A 78 6.61 11.20 -2.10
CA LEU A 78 7.38 10.62 -1.00
C LEU A 78 8.82 11.13 -1.00
N LYS A 79 9.49 11.16 -2.16
CA LYS A 79 10.85 11.70 -2.29
C LYS A 79 10.96 13.15 -1.81
N MET A 80 10.01 14.00 -2.21
CA MET A 80 10.00 15.41 -1.79
C MET A 80 9.88 15.53 -0.27
N ILE A 81 9.01 14.71 0.34
CA ILE A 81 8.83 14.70 1.80
C ILE A 81 10.10 14.22 2.50
N VAL A 82 10.77 13.17 2.01
CA VAL A 82 12.04 12.70 2.57
C VAL A 82 13.13 13.78 2.49
N LYS A 83 13.17 14.56 1.40
CA LYS A 83 14.08 15.70 1.24
C LYS A 83 13.72 16.94 2.10
N GLY A 84 12.84 16.77 3.10
CA GLY A 84 12.51 17.81 4.06
C GLY A 84 11.41 18.77 3.62
N MET A 85 10.75 18.51 2.49
CA MET A 85 9.66 19.36 2.04
C MET A 85 8.42 19.19 2.93
N SER A 86 7.74 20.29 3.22
CA SER A 86 6.48 20.23 3.96
C SER A 86 5.39 19.53 3.13
N LEU A 87 4.49 18.79 3.79
CA LEU A 87 3.35 18.13 3.13
C LEU A 87 2.51 19.11 2.29
N ARG A 88 2.45 20.38 2.72
CA ARG A 88 1.70 21.43 2.03
C ARG A 88 2.43 21.90 0.78
N GLY A 89 3.75 22.11 0.86
CA GLY A 89 4.58 22.42 -0.30
C GLY A 89 4.58 21.29 -1.34
N THR A 90 4.64 20.03 -0.89
CA THR A 90 4.50 18.87 -1.77
C THR A 90 3.13 18.84 -2.47
N ALA A 91 2.06 19.15 -1.74
CA ALA A 91 0.71 19.21 -2.29
C ALA A 91 0.55 20.33 -3.32
N GLU A 92 1.14 21.51 -3.07
CA GLU A 92 1.14 22.66 -3.97
C GLU A 92 1.93 22.36 -5.25
N ILE A 93 3.14 21.78 -5.16
CA ILE A 93 3.96 21.43 -6.33
C ILE A 93 3.29 20.36 -7.20
N LEU A 94 2.63 19.38 -6.58
CA LEU A 94 1.96 18.30 -7.30
C LEU A 94 0.51 18.64 -7.70
N GLU A 95 0.04 19.84 -7.38
CA GLU A 95 -1.34 20.28 -7.60
C GLU A 95 -2.41 19.30 -7.07
N VAL A 96 -2.13 18.67 -5.93
CA VAL A 96 -3.04 17.73 -5.26
C VAL A 96 -3.52 18.27 -3.92
N LYS A 97 -4.64 17.73 -3.42
CA LYS A 97 -5.11 18.06 -2.07
C LYS A 97 -4.12 17.54 -1.03
N LEU A 98 -3.90 18.32 0.02
CA LEU A 98 -3.06 17.95 1.16
C LEU A 98 -3.47 16.60 1.78
N ASP A 99 -4.77 16.32 1.85
CA ASP A 99 -5.27 15.06 2.40
C ASP A 99 -4.92 13.85 1.52
N THR A 100 -4.77 14.05 0.21
CA THR A 100 -4.28 13.01 -0.70
C THR A 100 -2.83 12.65 -0.38
N VAL A 101 -1.97 13.66 -0.19
CA VAL A 101 -0.56 13.45 0.20
C VAL A 101 -0.46 12.75 1.55
N ARG A 102 -1.29 13.14 2.52
CA ARG A 102 -1.37 12.45 3.83
C ARG A 102 -1.79 10.99 3.68
N GLY A 103 -2.77 10.70 2.82
CA GLY A 103 -3.22 9.35 2.53
C GLY A 103 -2.12 8.49 1.90
N TRP A 104 -1.35 9.05 0.97
CA TRP A 104 -0.18 8.37 0.39
C TRP A 104 0.88 8.07 1.45
N LEU A 105 1.23 9.05 2.28
CA LEU A 105 2.23 8.89 3.34
C LEU A 105 1.81 7.83 4.37
N GLN A 106 0.52 7.78 4.72
CA GLN A 106 0.00 6.76 5.64
C GLN A 106 0.09 5.35 5.03
N LYS A 107 -0.36 5.18 3.78
CA LYS A 107 -0.24 3.89 3.07
C LYS A 107 1.22 3.45 2.88
N ALA A 108 2.10 4.40 2.62
CA ALA A 108 3.53 4.16 2.48
C ALA A 108 4.15 3.69 3.81
N ALA A 109 3.75 4.27 4.94
CA ALA A 109 4.22 3.84 6.26
C ALA A 109 3.74 2.44 6.65
N GLU A 110 2.56 2.01 6.18
CA GLU A 110 2.08 0.63 6.36
C GLU A 110 2.92 -0.40 5.59
N HIS A 111 3.67 0.04 4.56
CA HIS A 111 4.49 -0.80 3.69
C HIS A 111 5.94 -0.28 3.62
N SER A 112 6.46 0.30 4.71
CA SER A 112 7.72 1.07 4.70
C SER A 112 8.89 0.27 4.14
N GLU A 113 9.03 -1.01 4.48
CA GLU A 113 10.10 -1.87 3.97
C GLU A 113 10.11 -2.01 2.44
N GLU A 114 8.95 -1.99 1.80
CA GLU A 114 8.84 -2.08 0.34
C GLU A 114 9.07 -0.71 -0.30
N VAL A 115 8.55 0.36 0.31
CA VAL A 115 8.77 1.75 -0.11
C VAL A 115 10.26 2.08 -0.08
N ASP A 116 10.96 1.71 0.99
CA ASP A 116 12.38 2.02 1.18
C ASP A 116 13.23 1.38 0.07
N LYS A 117 12.93 0.13 -0.30
CA LYS A 117 13.62 -0.55 -1.41
C LYS A 117 13.44 0.21 -2.72
N VAL A 118 12.24 0.73 -3.00
CA VAL A 118 11.97 1.50 -4.21
C VAL A 118 12.64 2.88 -4.16
N LEU A 119 12.54 3.60 -3.03
CA LEU A 119 13.13 4.94 -2.88
C LEU A 119 14.66 4.91 -2.93
N ILE A 120 15.30 3.92 -2.30
CA ILE A 120 16.75 3.73 -2.37
C ILE A 120 17.17 3.39 -3.80
N LYS A 121 16.51 2.42 -4.44
CA LYS A 121 16.91 1.91 -5.75
C LYS A 121 16.63 2.87 -6.90
N GLU A 122 15.45 3.49 -6.92
CA GLU A 122 15.01 4.31 -8.06
C GLU A 122 15.30 5.79 -7.88
N LEU A 123 15.32 6.27 -6.63
CA LEU A 123 15.39 7.70 -6.32
C LEU A 123 16.65 8.12 -5.56
N ASN A 124 17.53 7.16 -5.23
CA ASN A 124 18.81 7.34 -4.55
C ASN A 124 18.68 8.14 -3.24
N VAL A 125 17.68 7.76 -2.44
CA VAL A 125 17.40 8.34 -1.13
C VAL A 125 18.23 7.60 -0.07
N ASP A 126 18.76 8.33 0.93
CA ASP A 126 19.55 7.73 2.00
C ASP A 126 18.63 7.01 3.01
N LYS A 127 19.10 5.87 3.53
CA LYS A 127 18.41 5.11 4.58
C LYS A 127 18.18 5.95 5.83
N VAL A 128 19.13 6.83 6.18
CA VAL A 128 19.00 7.69 7.37
C VAL A 128 17.80 8.63 7.23
N GLU A 129 17.63 9.26 6.06
CA GLU A 129 16.50 10.16 5.81
C GLU A 129 15.15 9.41 5.85
N LEU A 130 15.13 8.13 5.43
CA LEU A 130 13.94 7.27 5.49
C LEU A 130 13.57 6.91 6.93
N ASP A 131 14.54 6.51 7.76
CA ASP A 131 14.31 6.16 9.17
C ASP A 131 13.76 7.36 9.96
N GLU A 132 14.25 8.58 9.68
CA GLU A 132 13.71 9.82 10.24
C GLU A 132 12.27 10.07 9.80
N LEU A 133 11.96 9.88 8.51
CA LEU A 133 10.60 10.02 7.99
C LEU A 133 9.64 9.06 8.69
N TRP A 134 9.98 7.78 8.81
CA TRP A 134 9.10 6.79 9.44
C TRP A 134 8.92 7.04 10.93
N THR A 135 9.98 7.47 11.62
CA THR A 135 9.90 7.93 13.01
C THR A 135 8.92 9.10 13.17
N PHE A 136 8.95 10.06 12.24
CA PHE A 136 8.01 11.19 12.23
C PHE A 136 6.56 10.74 11.98
N VAL A 137 6.34 9.84 11.01
CA VAL A 137 5.01 9.32 10.71
C VAL A 137 4.44 8.55 11.89
N GLN A 138 5.24 7.68 12.54
CA GLN A 138 4.83 6.95 13.75
C GLN A 138 4.49 7.89 14.90
N LYS A 139 5.29 8.93 15.15
CA LYS A 139 4.98 9.94 16.19
C LYS A 139 3.67 10.68 15.91
N LYS A 140 3.36 10.98 14.64
CA LYS A 140 2.06 11.59 14.26
C LYS A 140 0.89 10.62 14.41
N GLN A 141 1.05 9.36 14.05
CA GLN A 141 0.07 8.29 14.30
C GLN A 141 -0.23 8.19 15.80
N PHE A 142 0.82 8.16 16.64
CA PHE A 142 0.69 8.11 18.10
C PHE A 142 -0.06 9.33 18.67
N ARG A 143 0.27 10.55 18.21
CA ARG A 143 -0.46 11.76 18.61
C ARG A 143 -1.94 11.68 18.23
N LYS A 144 -2.26 11.31 16.99
CA LYS A 144 -3.64 11.18 16.52
C LYS A 144 -4.42 10.13 17.32
N TRP A 145 -3.81 8.98 17.60
CA TRP A 145 -4.37 7.94 18.45
C TRP A 145 -4.63 8.46 19.88
N SER A 146 -3.66 9.16 20.48
CA SER A 146 -3.79 9.72 21.83
C SER A 146 -4.90 10.78 21.93
N THR A 147 -5.04 11.65 20.92
CA THR A 147 -6.11 12.65 20.86
C THR A 147 -7.48 11.98 20.71
N ASN A 148 -7.57 10.95 19.87
CA ASN A 148 -8.81 10.19 19.70
C ASN A 148 -9.23 9.43 20.97
N GLN A 149 -8.29 8.95 21.79
CA GLN A 149 -8.62 8.35 23.09
C GLN A 149 -9.16 9.41 24.07
N LYS A 150 -8.48 10.55 24.20
CA LYS A 150 -8.95 11.66 25.06
C LYS A 150 -10.34 12.18 24.69
N MET A 151 -10.72 12.16 23.41
CA MET A 151 -12.06 12.55 22.96
C MET A 151 -13.14 11.51 23.29
N LYS A 152 -12.79 10.21 23.35
CA LYS A 152 -13.70 9.14 23.77
C LYS A 152 -13.95 9.17 25.26
N ASP A 153 -12.95 9.56 26.05
CA ASP A 153 -13.05 9.66 27.51
C ASP A 153 -13.73 10.96 27.98
N GLY A 154 -13.98 11.91 27.09
CA GLY A 154 -14.63 13.21 27.37
C GLY A 154 -16.10 13.31 26.98
N SER A 155 -16.75 12.19 26.64
CA SER A 155 -18.19 12.11 26.39
C SER A 155 -18.88 11.52 27.63
N GLY A 156 -18.92 12.31 28.71
CA GLY A 156 -19.63 12.01 29.95
C GLY A 156 -20.47 13.21 30.37
#